data_AF-A0A7C4EHL6-F1
#
_entry.id   AF-A0A7C4EHL6-F1
#
_cell.length_a   1.000
_cell.length_b   1.000
_cell.length_c   1.000
_cell.angle_alpha   90.00
_cell.angle_beta   90.00
_cell.angle_gamma   90.00
#
_symmetry.space_group_name_H-M   'P 1'
#
loop_
_entity.id
_entity.type
_entity.pdbx_description
1 polymer ?
#
loop_
_entity_poly.entity_id
_entity_poly.type
_entity_poly.pdbx_seq_one_letter_code
_entity_poly.pdbx_strand_id
1 'polypeptide(L)' 'GLLHRYYTVNPVLAAQDEDLMRARMLLLAAVAELVRNGLELLGVSAPEKM' A
#
# COMPACT_ATOMS: atom_id res chain seq x y z
N GLY A 1 -12.49 -2.23 1.21
CA GLY A 1 -11.80 -1.13 1.91
C GLY A 1 -11.23 -0.11 0.92
N LEU A 2 -10.81 1.06 1.41
CA LEU A 2 -10.32 2.17 0.57
C LEU A 2 -9.07 1.80 -0.25
N LEU A 3 -8.09 1.13 0.37
CA LEU A 3 -6.86 0.66 -0.29
C LEU A 3 -7.17 -0.28 -1.47
N HIS A 4 -8.07 -1.23 -1.28
CA HIS A 4 -8.44 -2.20 -2.33
C HIS A 4 -9.03 -1.50 -3.55
N ARG A 5 -9.99 -0.58 -3.35
CA ARG A 5 -10.57 0.21 -4.45
C ARG A 5 -9.51 1.06 -5.15
N TYR A 6 -8.62 1.70 -4.36
CA TYR A 6 -7.54 2.52 -4.90
C TYR A 6 -6.63 1.72 -5.83
N TYR A 7 -6.19 0.53 -5.40
CA TYR A 7 -5.29 -0.32 -6.18
C TYR A 7 -5.93 -0.82 -7.49
N THR A 8 -7.23 -1.15 -7.46
CA THR A 8 -7.96 -1.60 -8.66
C THR A 8 -8.09 -0.50 -9.74
N VAL A 9 -8.34 0.75 -9.34
CA VAL A 9 -8.60 1.84 -10.29
C VAL A 9 -7.35 2.63 -10.67
N ASN A 10 -6.26 2.52 -9.91
CA ASN A 10 -5.00 3.22 -10.15
C ASN A 10 -3.86 2.22 -10.40
N PRO A 11 -3.49 1.95 -11.66
CA PRO A 11 -2.32 1.14 -11.97
C PRO A 11 -1.06 1.81 -11.39
N VAL A 12 -0.35 1.09 -10.52
CA VAL A 12 0.83 1.65 -9.85
C VAL A 12 2.06 1.51 -10.75
N LEU A 13 2.44 0.29 -11.10
CA LEU A 13 3.63 -0.01 -11.92
C LEU A 13 3.47 0.32 -13.40
N ALA A 14 2.22 0.42 -13.88
CA ALA A 14 1.90 0.77 -15.26
C ALA A 14 1.48 2.25 -15.40
N ALA A 15 1.86 3.10 -14.45
CA ALA A 15 1.64 4.53 -14.60
C ALA A 15 2.50 5.07 -15.75
N GLN A 16 1.92 5.94 -16.57
CA GLN A 16 2.60 6.52 -17.75
C GLN A 16 3.68 7.53 -17.36
N ASP A 17 3.58 8.09 -16.15
CA ASP A 17 4.48 9.08 -15.60
C ASP A 17 5.29 8.47 -14.45
N GLU A 18 6.62 8.64 -14.51
CA GLU A 18 7.54 8.03 -13.56
C GLU A 18 7.43 8.66 -12.15
N ASP A 19 7.20 9.96 -12.06
CA ASP A 19 7.02 10.65 -10.78
C ASP A 19 5.71 10.22 -10.13
N LEU A 20 4.65 10.03 -10.93
CA LEU A 20 3.38 9.48 -10.46
C LEU A 20 3.55 8.04 -9.98
N MET A 21 4.28 7.18 -10.71
CA MET A 21 4.60 5.83 -10.26
C MET A 21 5.31 5.85 -8.90
N ARG A 22 6.35 6.68 -8.76
CA ARG A 22 7.14 6.82 -7.53
C ARG A 22 6.28 7.32 -6.37
N ALA A 23 5.44 8.33 -6.59
CA ALA A 23 4.52 8.84 -5.58
C ALA A 23 3.53 7.77 -5.10
N ARG A 24 2.98 6.97 -6.02
CA ARG A 24 2.09 5.85 -5.69
C ARG A 24 2.80 4.75 -4.91
N MET A 25 4.04 4.44 -5.27
CA MET A 25 4.86 3.47 -4.53
C MET A 25 5.15 3.94 -3.10
N LEU A 26 5.51 5.22 -2.91
CA LEU A 26 5.71 5.79 -1.58
C LEU A 26 4.43 5.76 -0.73
N LEU A 27 3.29 6.09 -1.34
CA LEU A 27 1.99 5.98 -0.66
C LEU A 27 1.72 4.56 -0.18
N LEU A 28 1.94 3.55 -1.04
CA LEU A 28 1.72 2.16 -0.67
C LEU A 28 2.68 1.69 0.43
N ALA A 29 3.94 2.10 0.40
CA ALA A 29 4.91 1.80 1.45
C ALA A 29 4.46 2.37 2.81
N ALA A 30 4.05 3.64 2.84
CA ALA A 30 3.56 4.28 4.07
C ALA A 30 2.29 3.60 4.61
N VAL A 31 1.35 3.22 3.72
CA VAL A 31 0.15 2.48 4.12
C VAL A 31 0.50 1.09 4.67
N ALA A 32 1.47 0.38 4.06
CA ALA A 32 1.92 -0.92 4.53
C ALA A 32 2.51 -0.83 5.94
N GLU A 33 3.34 0.18 6.22
CA GLU A 33 3.87 0.44 7.56
C GLU A 33 2.76 0.75 8.57
N LEU A 34 1.80 1.62 8.21
CA LEU A 34 0.67 1.95 9.08
C LEU A 34 -0.15 0.71 9.43
N VAL A 35 -0.44 -0.15 8.44
CA VAL A 35 -1.21 -1.38 8.66
C VAL A 35 -0.43 -2.35 9.54
N ARG A 36 0.88 -2.52 9.29
CA ARG A 36 1.76 -3.37 10.11
C ARG A 36 1.77 -2.94 11.57
N ASN A 37 2.03 -1.65 11.81
CA ASN A 37 2.06 -1.09 13.15
C ASN A 37 0.69 -1.20 13.83
N GLY A 38 -0.40 -0.94 13.09
CA GLY A 38 -1.76 -1.10 13.59
C GLY A 38 -2.09 -2.54 13.99
N LEU A 39 -1.70 -3.53 13.18
CA LEU A 39 -1.91 -4.95 13.48
C LEU A 39 -1.04 -5.41 14.66
N GLU A 40 0.20 -4.93 14.75
CA GLU A 40 1.10 -5.19 15.87
C GLU A 40 0.50 -4.71 17.20
N LEU A 41 -0.08 -3.51 17.23
CA LEU A 41 -0.81 -2.99 18.41
C LEU A 41 -2.01 -3.87 18.82
N LEU A 42 -2.61 -4.58 17.86
CA LEU A 42 -3.72 -5.51 18.11
C LEU A 42 -3.24 -6.93 18.45
N GLY A 43 -1.93 -7.18 18.49
CA GLY A 43 -1.34 -8.51 18.71
C GLY A 43 -1.54 -9.47 17.53
N VAL A 44 -1.77 -8.95 16.32
CA VAL A 44 -1.98 -9.72 15.10
C VAL A 44 -0.74 -9.67 14.21
N SER A 45 -0.33 -10.80 13.66
CA SER A 45 0.80 -10.85 12.73
C SER A 45 0.43 -10.26 11.36
N ALA A 46 1.33 -9.44 10.81
CA ALA A 46 1.22 -8.87 9.46
C ALA A 46 2.22 -9.58 8.53
N PRO A 47 1.81 -10.65 7.82
CA PRO A 47 2.72 -11.42 6.97
C PRO A 47 3.12 -10.66 5.71
N GLU A 48 4.37 -10.85 5.26
CA GLU A 48 4.89 -10.26 4.02
C GLU A 48 4.22 -10.83 2.75
N LYS A 49 3.61 -12.02 2.85
CA LYS A 49 2.85 -12.65 1.78
C LYS A 49 1.70 -13.44 2.38
N MET A 50 0.51 -13.29 1.78
CA MET A 50 -0.67 -14.12 2.05
C MET A 50 -0.87 -15.13 0.91
#